data_AF-A0A2T1EBP1-F1
#
_entry.id   AF-A0A2T1EBP1-F1
#
_cell.length_a   1.000
_cell.length_b   1.000
_cell.length_c   1.000
_cell.angle_alpha   90.00
_cell.angle_beta   90.00
_cell.angle_gamma   90.00
#
_symmetry.space_group_name_H-M   'P 1'
#
loop_
_entity.id
_entity.type
_entity.pdbx_description
1 polymer ?
#
loop_
_entity_poly.entity_id
_entity_poly.type
_entity_poly.pdbx_seq_one_letter_code
_entity_poly.pdbx_strand_id
1 'polypeptide(L)'
;MAKYGDLIRKARETDNQEDNKPENQISEKPESQINQQPEEEVNLCIKVPKSLRRHWAAEAKRHGITMTEVMTKALIQRFGKPDNQQTR
;
A
#
# COMPACT_ATOMS: atom_id res chain seq x y z
N MET A 1 14.13 -1.61 43.13
CA MET A 1 13.83 -0.54 42.15
C MET A 1 14.06 -1.10 40.75
N ALA A 2 13.04 -1.56 40.02
CA ALA A 2 13.19 -2.16 38.67
C ALA A 2 12.06 -1.72 37.71
N LYS A 3 11.56 -0.48 37.85
CA LYS A 3 10.35 0.01 37.15
C LYS A 3 10.50 0.27 35.65
N TYR A 4 11.71 0.25 35.09
CA TYR A 4 11.94 0.59 33.67
C TYR A 4 11.99 -0.63 32.74
N GLY A 5 12.24 -1.84 33.26
CA GLY A 5 12.30 -3.05 32.43
C GLY A 5 10.95 -3.42 31.81
N ASP A 6 9.86 -3.28 32.56
CA ASP A 6 8.52 -3.60 32.08
C ASP A 6 8.01 -2.62 31.01
N LEU A 7 8.48 -1.36 31.03
CA LEU A 7 8.09 -0.35 30.03
C LEU A 7 8.63 -0.71 28.64
N ILE A 8 9.85 -1.25 28.57
CA ILE A 8 10.48 -1.69 27.33
C ILE A 8 9.84 -2.99 26.80
N ARG A 9 9.41 -3.88 27.70
CA ARG A 9 8.72 -5.12 27.32
C ARG A 9 7.35 -4.82 26.71
N LYS A 10 6.59 -3.91 27.32
CA LYS A 10 5.26 -3.50 26.86
C LYS A 10 5.27 -2.80 25.49
N ALA A 11 6.39 -2.16 25.13
CA ALA A 11 6.57 -1.55 23.81
C ALA A 11 6.94 -2.56 22.69
N ARG A 12 7.36 -3.78 23.05
CA ARG A 12 7.65 -4.87 22.08
C ARG A 12 6.48 -5.82 21.87
N GLU A 13 5.49 -5.84 22.76
CA GLU A 13 4.35 -6.77 22.70
C GLU A 13 3.23 -6.31 21.74
N THR A 14 3.25 -5.08 21.23
CA THR A 14 2.24 -4.55 20.29
C THR A 14 2.49 -4.87 18.80
N ASP A 15 3.48 -5.71 18.48
CA ASP A 15 3.78 -6.15 17.10
C ASP A 15 3.44 -7.64 16.87
N ASN A 16 2.47 -8.19 17.61
CA ASN A 16 1.98 -9.56 17.42
C ASN A 16 0.45 -9.64 17.60
N GLN A 17 -0.31 -9.08 16.67
CA GLN A 17 -1.68 -9.52 16.34
C GLN A 17 -1.84 -9.39 14.82
N GLU A 18 -1.62 -10.50 14.12
CA GLU A 18 -2.67 -11.38 13.59
C GLU A 18 -3.27 -10.87 12.27
N ASP A 19 -2.84 -11.58 11.23
CA ASP A 19 -3.48 -11.80 9.94
C ASP A 19 -5.01 -11.64 10.01
N ASN A 20 -5.53 -10.52 9.52
CA ASN A 20 -6.94 -10.35 9.21
C ASN A 20 -7.06 -9.66 7.85
N LYS A 21 -7.12 -10.51 6.83
CA LYS A 21 -7.76 -10.34 5.52
C LYS A 21 -8.70 -9.12 5.46
N PRO A 22 -8.53 -8.15 4.54
CA PRO A 22 -9.57 -7.16 4.32
C PRO A 22 -10.76 -7.84 3.65
N GLU A 23 -11.81 -8.05 4.43
CA GLU A 23 -13.13 -8.43 3.97
C GLU A 23 -13.68 -7.31 3.07
N ASN A 24 -14.24 -7.73 1.95
CA ASN A 24 -14.71 -6.93 0.84
C ASN A 24 -15.88 -6.04 1.30
N GLN A 25 -15.60 -4.82 1.78
CA GLN A 25 -16.64 -3.83 2.09
C GLN A 25 -17.16 -3.20 0.79
N ILE A 26 -18.16 -3.86 0.21
CA ILE A 26 -19.02 -3.27 -0.81
C ILE A 26 -19.85 -2.19 -0.10
N SER A 27 -19.46 -0.92 -0.26
CA SER A 27 -20.27 0.22 0.14
C SER A 27 -21.09 0.66 -1.07
N GLU A 28 -22.41 0.50 -0.97
CA GLU A 28 -23.36 0.86 -2.02
C GLU A 28 -23.37 2.37 -2.30
N LYS A 29 -23.50 2.69 -3.59
CA LYS A 29 -23.36 4.01 -4.24
C LYS A 29 -24.36 5.08 -3.73
N PRO A 30 -24.06 6.36 -3.99
CA PRO A 30 -25.05 7.25 -4.58
C PRO A 30 -24.70 7.56 -6.05
N GLU A 31 -25.75 7.50 -6.85
CA GLU A 31 -25.80 7.74 -8.28
C GLU A 31 -25.49 9.22 -8.64
N SER A 32 -24.95 9.42 -9.85
CA SER A 32 -24.98 10.67 -10.61
C SER A 32 -23.92 11.75 -10.31
N GLN A 33 -22.73 11.58 -10.89
CA GLN A 33 -21.98 12.66 -11.52
C GLN A 33 -21.25 12.09 -12.74
N ILE A 34 -21.44 12.70 -13.91
CA ILE A 34 -20.60 12.46 -15.09
C ILE A 34 -19.23 13.06 -14.74
N ASN A 35 -18.45 12.28 -14.03
CA ASN A 35 -17.09 12.57 -13.60
C ASN A 35 -16.28 11.45 -14.22
N GLN A 36 -15.16 11.75 -14.89
CA GLN A 36 -14.23 10.71 -15.32
C GLN A 36 -13.81 9.98 -14.06
N GLN A 37 -14.46 8.84 -13.79
CA GLN A 37 -14.18 8.10 -12.58
C GLN A 37 -12.72 7.70 -12.66
N PRO A 38 -11.93 7.94 -11.61
CA PRO A 38 -10.58 7.39 -11.56
C PRO A 38 -10.70 5.90 -11.87
N GLU A 39 -9.84 5.43 -12.77
CA GLU A 39 -9.82 4.02 -13.17
C GLU A 39 -9.76 3.16 -11.90
N GLU A 40 -10.55 2.09 -11.88
CA GLU A 40 -10.67 1.23 -10.70
C GLU A 40 -9.30 0.64 -10.35
N GLU A 41 -8.74 1.04 -9.20
CA GLU A 41 -7.44 0.55 -8.73
C GLU A 41 -7.60 -0.82 -8.05
N VAL A 42 -6.84 -1.82 -8.50
CA VAL A 42 -6.83 -3.18 -7.94
C VAL A 42 -5.51 -3.51 -7.24
N ASN A 43 -5.56 -4.39 -6.24
CA ASN A 43 -4.37 -4.83 -5.51
C ASN A 43 -3.57 -5.90 -6.29
N LEU A 44 -2.29 -5.63 -6.58
CA LEU A 44 -1.39 -6.55 -7.28
C LEU A 44 -0.63 -7.54 -6.34
N CYS A 45 -0.60 -7.30 -5.02
CA CYS A 45 0.02 -8.13 -3.96
C CYS A 45 1.27 -8.93 -4.36
N ILE A 46 2.47 -8.40 -4.09
CA ILE A 46 3.75 -9.06 -4.42
C ILE A 46 4.52 -9.52 -3.16
N LYS A 47 5.23 -10.65 -3.25
CA LYS A 47 6.14 -11.12 -2.19
C LYS A 47 7.52 -10.49 -2.37
N VAL A 48 8.01 -9.82 -1.33
CA VAL A 48 9.34 -9.19 -1.31
C VAL A 48 10.04 -9.44 0.02
N PRO A 49 11.39 -9.45 0.06
CA PRO A 49 12.13 -9.52 1.32
C PRO A 49 11.74 -8.40 2.29
N LYS A 50 11.57 -8.74 3.58
CA LYS A 50 11.17 -7.79 4.64
C LYS A 50 12.12 -6.59 4.75
N SER A 51 13.42 -6.81 4.56
CA SER A 51 14.44 -5.74 4.59
C SER A 51 14.23 -4.72 3.47
N LEU A 52 13.98 -5.17 2.25
CA LEU A 52 13.72 -4.31 1.10
C LEU A 52 12.43 -3.52 1.26
N ARG A 53 11.34 -4.18 1.68
CA ARG A 53 10.07 -3.49 1.96
C ARG A 53 10.24 -2.35 2.96
N ARG A 54 11.01 -2.57 4.04
CA ARG A 54 11.29 -1.54 5.05
C ARG A 54 12.11 -0.40 4.48
N HIS A 55 13.15 -0.71 3.71
CA HIS A 55 14.01 0.29 3.10
C HIS A 55 13.23 1.17 2.12
N TRP A 56 12.49 0.57 1.19
CA TRP A 56 11.68 1.33 0.23
C TRP A 56 10.61 2.18 0.91
N ALA A 57 9.94 1.65 1.95
CA ALA A 57 8.93 2.42 2.69
C ALA A 57 9.52 3.66 3.36
N ALA A 58 10.73 3.55 3.92
CA ALA A 58 11.43 4.70 4.47
C ALA A 58 11.82 5.70 3.37
N GLU A 59 12.30 5.23 2.23
CA GLU A 59 12.71 6.08 1.11
C GLU A 59 11.51 6.83 0.51
N ALA A 60 10.42 6.13 0.22
CA ALA A 60 9.19 6.73 -0.30
C ALA A 60 8.67 7.84 0.64
N LYS A 61 8.67 7.58 1.96
CA LYS A 61 8.30 8.58 2.97
C LYS A 61 9.21 9.80 2.97
N ARG A 62 10.52 9.64 2.76
CA ARG A 62 11.48 10.77 2.67
C ARG A 62 11.21 11.66 1.47
N HIS A 63 10.80 11.07 0.36
CA HIS A 63 10.48 11.79 -0.88
C HIS A 63 9.02 12.28 -0.94
N GLY A 64 8.20 12.01 0.09
CA GLY A 64 6.80 12.41 0.11
C GLY A 64 5.91 11.68 -0.90
N ILE A 65 6.35 10.50 -1.38
CA ILE A 65 5.64 9.69 -2.37
C ILE A 65 5.13 8.39 -1.75
N THR A 66 4.12 7.80 -2.39
CA THR A 66 3.56 6.53 -1.93
C THR A 66 4.26 5.32 -2.56
N MET A 67 4.19 4.16 -1.89
CA MET A 67 4.72 2.91 -2.44
C MET A 67 4.03 2.53 -3.75
N THR A 68 2.72 2.83 -3.85
CA THR A 68 1.93 2.62 -5.06
C THR A 68 2.49 3.42 -6.22
N GLU A 69 2.76 4.72 -6.05
CA GLU A 69 3.35 5.54 -7.12
C GLU A 69 4.73 5.05 -7.55
N VAL A 70 5.56 4.62 -6.60
CA VAL A 70 6.89 4.04 -6.90
C VAL A 70 6.74 2.78 -7.75
N MET A 71 5.85 1.86 -7.35
CA MET A 71 5.62 0.61 -8.07
C MET A 71 4.99 0.85 -9.43
N THR A 72 3.98 1.72 -9.53
CA THR A 72 3.35 2.08 -10.80
C THR A 72 4.35 2.69 -11.77
N LYS A 73 5.21 3.62 -11.32
CA LYS A 73 6.28 4.19 -12.15
C LYS A 73 7.29 3.14 -12.60
N ALA A 74 7.73 2.27 -11.69
CA ALA A 74 8.69 1.21 -12.03
C ALA A 74 8.11 0.21 -13.05
N LEU A 75 6.84 -0.16 -12.90
CA LEU A 75 6.15 -1.06 -13.82
C LEU A 75 5.93 -0.41 -15.19
N ILE A 76 5.49 0.85 -15.24
CA ILE A 76 5.35 1.59 -16.50
C ILE A 76 6.70 1.79 -17.18
N GLN A 77 7.75 2.11 -16.41
CA GLN A 77 9.09 2.26 -16.96
C GLN A 77 9.61 0.94 -17.54
N ARG A 78 9.24 -0.20 -16.96
CA ARG A 78 9.71 -1.52 -17.39
C ARG A 78 8.89 -2.11 -18.54
N PHE A 79 7.57 -1.92 -18.54
CA PHE A 79 6.63 -2.60 -19.43
C PHE A 79 5.84 -1.65 -20.35
N GLY A 80 5.96 -0.33 -20.17
CA GLY A 80 5.15 0.65 -20.88
C GLY A 80 3.74 0.79 -20.33
N LYS A 81 2.87 1.46 -21.09
CA LYS A 81 1.42 1.52 -20.84
C LYS A 81 0.72 0.62 -21.86
N PRO A 82 -0.35 -0.09 -21.49
CA PRO A 82 -1.09 -0.92 -22.44
C PRO A 82 -1.76 -0.06 -23.52
N ASP A 83 -1.67 -0.47 -24.79
CA ASP A 83 -2.22 0.24 -25.96
C ASP A 83 -3.75 0.38 -25.94
N ASN A 84 -4.44 -0.42 -25.12
CA ASN A 84 -5.91 -0.49 -25.07
C ASN A 84 -6.60 0.76 -24.49
N GLN A 85 -5.85 1.76 -24.03
CA GLN A 85 -6.38 3.05 -23.54
C GLN A 85 -6.32 4.17 -24.60
N GLN A 86 -5.92 3.87 -25.84
CA GLN A 86 -5.78 4.87 -26.91
C GLN A 86 -6.75 4.71 -28.09
N THR A 87 -7.67 3.74 -28.02
CA THR A 87 -8.68 3.50 -29.08
C THR A 87 -10.02 3.04 -28.51
N ARG A 88 -10.89 3.99 -28.14
CA ARG A 88 -12.19 4.26 -28.79
C ARG A 88 -13.02 5.25 -28.00
#